data_AF-A0A953WKY1-F1
#
_entry.id   AF-A0A953WKY1-F1
#
_cell.length_a   1.000
_cell.length_b   1.000
_cell.length_c   1.000
_cell.angle_alpha   90.00
_cell.angle_beta   90.00
_cell.angle_gamma   90.00
#
_symmetry.space_group_name_H-M   'P 1'
#
loop_
_entity.id
_entity.type
_entity.pdbx_description
1 polymer ?
#
loop_
_entity_poly.entity_id
_entity_poly.type
_entity_poly.pdbx_seq_one_letter_code
_entity_poly.pdbx_strand_id
1 'polypeptide(L)' 'RRFQLADHVKVAGASLVNGLLNIDLKREIPEAMKPRKISINGGEASNVKVLKGQDAA' A
#
# COMPACT_ATOMS: atom_id res chain seq x y z
N ARG A 1 -13.74 13.98 25.37
CA ARG A 1 -13.69 12.59 24.86
C ARG A 1 -12.87 12.62 23.57
N ARG A 2 -11.87 11.73 23.43
CA ARG A 2 -11.07 11.60 22.20
C ARG A 2 -11.41 10.26 21.56
N PHE A 3 -11.49 10.22 20.23
CA PHE A 3 -11.65 9.00 19.47
C PHE A 3 -10.38 8.78 18.66
N GLN A 4 -9.84 7.57 18.73
CA GLN A 4 -8.74 7.17 17.85
C GLN A 4 -9.35 6.71 16.52
N LEU A 5 -8.79 7.21 15.43
CA LEU A 5 -9.11 6.74 14.10
C LEU A 5 -8.24 5.51 13.79
N ALA A 6 -8.78 4.58 13.01
CA ALA A 6 -8.03 3.44 12.51
C ALA A 6 -6.96 3.90 11.51
N ASP A 7 -6.01 3.01 11.23
CA ASP A 7 -4.99 3.25 10.22
C ASP A 7 -5.63 3.60 8.87
N HIS A 8 -5.07 4.60 8.21
CA HIS A 8 -5.51 5.07 6.90
C HIS A 8 -6.92 5.71 6.87
N VAL A 9 -7.47 6.11 8.01
CA VAL A 9 -8.71 6.88 8.09
C VAL A 9 -8.39 8.37 8.31
N LYS A 10 -8.98 9.23 7.48
CA LYS A 10 -8.89 10.69 7.60
C LYS A 10 -10.28 11.33 7.73
N VAL A 11 -10.32 12.47 8.42
CA VAL A 11 -11.54 13.30 8.51
C VAL A 11 -11.74 14.03 7.19
N ALA A 12 -12.90 13.81 6.58
CA ALA A 12 -13.31 14.46 5.34
C ALA A 12 -14.23 15.66 5.57
N GLY A 13 -14.93 15.69 6.71
CA GLY A 13 -15.89 16.74 7.03
C GLY A 13 -16.41 16.62 8.46
N ALA A 14 -17.03 17.69 8.94
CA ALA A 14 -17.72 17.71 10.23
C ALA A 14 -18.94 18.63 10.14
N SER A 15 -20.08 18.18 10.66
CA SER A 15 -21.31 18.98 10.74
C SER A 15 -22.01 18.80 12.08
N LEU A 16 -22.65 19.85 12.56
CA LEU A 16 -23.43 19.85 13.79
C LEU A 16 -24.90 20.04 13.43
N VAL A 17 -25.73 19.02 13.69
CA VAL A 17 -27.16 19.04 13.36
C VAL A 17 -27.95 18.57 14.58
N ASN A 18 -28.94 19.36 15.01
CA ASN A 18 -29.78 19.04 16.18
C ASN A 18 -28.97 18.69 17.45
N GLY A 19 -27.81 19.33 17.64
CA GLY A 19 -26.92 19.08 18.77
C GLY A 19 -26.05 17.82 18.64
N LEU A 20 -26.13 17.08 17.54
CA LEU A 20 -25.28 15.93 17.24
C LEU A 20 -24.15 16.31 16.30
N LEU A 21 -22.93 15.99 16.70
CA LEU A 21 -21.73 16.17 15.88
C LEU A 21 -21.54 14.94 14.98
N ASN A 22 -21.75 15.13 13.68
CA ASN A 22 -21.48 14.15 12.65
C ASN A 22 -20.07 14.40 12.07
N ILE A 23 -19.25 13.36 12.04
CA ILE A 23 -17.90 13.41 11.46
C ILE A 23 -17.85 12.47 10.26
N ASP A 24 -17.56 13.02 9.09
CA ASP A 24 -17.38 12.23 7.87
C ASP A 24 -15.95 11.70 7.83
N LEU A 25 -15.80 10.38 7.73
CA LEU A 25 -14.52 9.70 7.68
C LEU A 25 -14.32 9.05 6.32
N LYS A 26 -13.16 9.28 5.70
CA LYS A 26 -12.75 8.62 4.46
C LYS A 26 -11.56 7.71 4.72
N ARG A 27 -11.60 6.51 4.12
CA ARG A 27 -10.47 5.57 4.12
C ARG A 27 -9.62 5.84 2.88
N GLU A 28 -8.37 6.25 3.07
CA GLU A 28 -7.40 6.45 1.99
C GLU A 28 -6.49 5.22 1.90
N ILE A 29 -6.68 4.35 0.91
CA ILE A 29 -5.72 3.25 0.66
C ILE A 29 -4.48 3.87 -0.01
N PRO A 30 -3.28 3.80 0.61
CA PRO A 30 -2.06 4.30 -0.02
C PRO A 30 -1.83 3.66 -1.39
N GLU A 31 -1.54 4.48 -2.40
CA GLU A 31 -1.20 4.00 -3.75
C GLU A 31 0.06 3.11 -3.77
N ALA A 32 0.90 3.19 -2.73
CA ALA A 32 2.07 2.33 -2.55
C ALA A 32 1.73 0.83 -2.39
N MET A 33 0.46 0.48 -2.10
CA MET A 33 -0.02 -0.90 -2.13
C MET A 33 -0.42 -1.37 -3.54
N LYS A 34 -0.40 -0.50 -4.55
CA LYS A 34 -0.56 -0.95 -5.94
C LYS A 34 0.70 -1.73 -6.34
N PRO A 35 0.58 -3.00 -6.74
CA PRO A 35 1.71 -3.74 -7.28
C PRO A 35 2.23 -3.01 -8.52
N ARG A 36 3.49 -2.56 -8.47
CA ARG A 36 4.15 -1.96 -9.64
C ARG A 36 4.34 -3.05 -10.69
N LYS A 37 3.77 -2.86 -11.87
CA LYS A 37 4.00 -3.75 -13.01
C LYS A 37 5.45 -3.58 -13.46
N ILE A 38 6.30 -4.57 -13.21
CA ILE A 38 7.64 -4.62 -13.80
C ILE A 38 7.50 -5.09 -15.26
N SER A 39 7.93 -4.25 -16.20
CA SER A 39 8.09 -4.69 -17.59
C SER A 39 9.33 -5.56 -17.66
N ILE A 40 9.18 -6.88 -17.86
CA ILE A 40 10.29 -7.74 -18.24
C ILE A 40 10.57 -7.46 -19.72
N ASN A 41 11.33 -6.41 -20.01
CA ASN A 41 11.95 -6.27 -21.33
C ASN A 41 13.14 -7.23 -21.32
N GLY A 42 13.06 -8.29 -22.11
CA GLY A 42 14.12 -9.29 -22.27
C GLY A 42 15.33 -8.72 -23.03
N GLY A 43 16.06 -7.82 -22.39
CA GLY A 43 17.28 -7.21 -22.91
C GLY A 43 18.31 -7.05 -21.80
N GLU A 44 19.41 -7.79 -21.95
CA GLU A 44 20.65 -7.75 -21.18
C GLU A 44 20.66 -8.51 -19.84
N ALA A 45 20.90 -9.81 -20.01
CA ALA A 45 21.49 -10.66 -19.00
C ALA A 45 22.85 -10.09 -18.54
N SER A 46 22.93 -9.59 -17.31
CA SER A 46 24.19 -9.52 -16.59
C SER A 46 23.94 -9.66 -15.09
N ASN A 47 24.53 -10.71 -14.51
CA ASN A 47 24.59 -11.05 -13.09
C ASN A 47 23.46 -11.86 -12.40
N VAL A 48 22.80 -12.79 -13.11
CA VAL A 48 22.26 -13.97 -12.39
C VAL A 48 23.36 -15.02 -12.29
N LYS A 49 24.09 -15.03 -11.17
CA LYS A 49 25.02 -16.12 -10.83
C LYS A 49 24.19 -17.36 -10.50
N VAL A 50 23.85 -18.14 -11.52
CA VAL A 50 23.26 -19.46 -11.35
C VAL A 50 24.31 -20.34 -10.68
N LEU A 51 24.05 -20.72 -9.43
CA LEU A 51 24.86 -21.69 -8.70
C LEU A 51 24.72 -23.04 -9.44
N LYS A 52 25.71 -23.37 -10.27
CA LYS A 52 25.85 -24.71 -10.86
C LYS A 52 26.01 -25.69 -9.70
N GLY A 53 25.09 -26.66 -9.61
CA GLY A 53 25.34 -27.89 -8.88
C GLY A 53 26.46 -28.67 -9.58
N GLN A 54 27.69 -28.38 -9.20
CA GLN A 54 28.80 -29.34 -9.12
C GLN A 54 28.46 -30.32 -7.97
N ASP A 55 28.60 -31.63 -8.03
CA ASP A 55 29.37 -32.58 -8.85
C ASP A 55 28.53 -33.90 -8.85
N ALA A 56 28.30 -34.61 -9.96
CA ALA A 56 29.18 -35.61 -10.58
C ALA A 56 29.70 -36.72 -9.64
N ALA A 57 29.11 -37.93 -9.77
CA ALA A 57 29.76 -39.26 -9.89
C ALA A 57 28.84 -40.38 -9.36
#